data_AF-A0A9D1DKF9-F1
#
_entry.id   AF-A0A9D1DKF9-F1
#
_cell.length_a   1.000
_cell.length_b   1.000
_cell.length_c   1.000
_cell.angle_alpha   90.00
_cell.angle_beta   90.00
_cell.angle_gamma   90.00
#
_symmetry.space_group_name_H-M   'P 1'
#
loop_
_entity.id
_entity.type
_entity.pdbx_description
1 polymer ?
#
loop_
_entity_poly.entity_id
_entity_poly.type
_entity_poly.pdbx_seq_one_letter_code
_entity_poly.pdbx_strand_id
1 'polypeptide(L)' 'MDIQTVGRDCVALNVHSRVSGAREAASLVRAALLLGGLEPWPRMELELFPSCGGTLIVARPSEGLAVEVADYALPFLRGN' A
#
# COMPACT_ATOMS: atom_id res chain seq x y z
N MET A 1 8.48 21.27 1.06
CA MET A 1 7.36 20.99 0.12
C MET A 1 6.76 19.67 0.56
N ASP A 2 5.60 19.72 1.19
CA ASP A 2 4.89 18.54 1.67
C ASP A 2 3.85 18.16 0.64
N ILE A 3 4.23 17.23 -0.24
CA ILE A 3 3.29 16.64 -1.20
C ILE A 3 2.31 15.82 -0.38
N GLN A 4 1.04 16.24 -0.34
CA GLN A 4 -0.07 15.45 0.16
C GLN A 4 -1.16 15.46 -0.91
N THR A 5 -1.21 14.39 -1.68
CA THR A 5 -2.33 14.13 -2.59
C THR A 5 -3.07 12.94 -2.01
N VAL A 6 -4.33 13.12 -1.63
CA VAL A 6 -5.19 12.03 -1.15
C VAL A 6 -6.44 12.04 -2.01
N GLY A 7 -6.59 11.02 -2.84
CA GLY A 7 -7.72 10.87 -3.75
C GLY A 7 -8.21 9.43 -3.79
N ARG A 8 -9.33 9.21 -4.48
CA ARG A 8 -9.96 7.89 -4.59
C ARG A 8 -9.09 6.87 -5.31
N ASP A 9 -8.28 7.32 -6.26
CA ASP A 9 -7.50 6.47 -7.15
C ASP A 9 -5.98 6.51 -6.88
N CYS A 10 -5.53 7.46 -6.06
CA CYS A 10 -4.11 7.65 -5.78
C CYS A 10 -3.89 8.40 -4.46
N VAL A 11 -2.90 7.96 -3.70
CA VAL A 11 -2.42 8.61 -2.48
C VAL A 11 -0.91 8.80 -2.59
N ALA A 12 -0.43 10.01 -2.39
CA ALA A 12 0.98 10.36 -2.30
C ALA A 12 1.24 11.09 -0.97
N LEU A 13 2.08 10.49 -0.12
CA LEU A 13 2.41 11.00 1.22
C LEU A 13 3.92 11.19 1.35
N ASN A 14 4.35 12.41 1.67
CA ASN A 14 5.72 12.65 2.12
C ASN A 14 5.79 12.52 3.65
N VAL A 15 6.57 11.56 4.15
CA VAL A 15 6.77 11.33 5.59
C VAL A 15 8.19 11.72 5.96
N HIS A 16 8.37 12.60 6.94
CA HIS A 16 9.69 13.04 7.43
C HIS A 16 10.39 12.03 8.35
N SER A 17 10.07 10.75 8.19
CA SER A 17 10.72 9.63 8.87
C SER A 17 10.96 8.50 7.88
N ARG A 18 11.86 7.58 8.25
CA ARG A 18 12.05 6.35 7.48
C ARG A 18 10.87 5.42 7.74
N VAL A 19 10.22 5.01 6.67
CA VAL A 19 9.19 3.97 6.69
C VAL A 19 9.87 2.67 6.24
N SER A 20 9.86 1.68 7.11
CA SER A 20 10.74 0.51 6.99
C SER A 20 10.10 -0.66 6.26
N GLY A 21 8.77 -0.63 6.06
CA GLY A 21 8.06 -1.74 5.42
C GLY A 21 6.69 -1.40 4.86
N ALA A 22 6.22 -2.25 3.94
CA ALA A 22 4.94 -2.11 3.26
C ALA A 22 3.75 -2.08 4.23
N ARG A 23 3.80 -2.80 5.35
CA ARG A 23 2.74 -2.78 6.37
C ARG A 23 2.59 -1.41 7.03
N GLU A 24 3.70 -0.79 7.38
CA GLU A 24 3.73 0.54 7.99
C GLU A 24 3.21 1.59 6.99
N ALA A 25 3.71 1.55 5.75
CA ALA A 25 3.24 2.41 4.67
C ALA A 25 1.73 2.25 4.39
N ALA A 26 1.23 1.01 4.33
CA ALA A 26 -0.18 0.72 4.12
C ALA A 26 -1.06 1.33 5.23
N SER A 27 -0.62 1.24 6.49
CA SER A 27 -1.34 1.84 7.62
C SER A 27 -1.41 3.37 7.50
N LEU A 28 -0.31 4.02 7.10
CA LEU A 28 -0.27 5.47 6.87
C LEU A 28 -1.21 5.90 5.74
N VAL A 29 -1.23 5.16 4.63
CA VAL A 29 -2.14 5.40 3.51
C VAL A 29 -3.60 5.25 3.92
N ARG A 30 -3.95 4.19 4.66
CA ARG A 30 -5.32 4.01 5.17
C ARG A 30 -5.73 5.13 6.13
N ALA A 31 -4.83 5.54 7.02
CA ALA A 31 -5.08 6.67 7.91
C ALA A 31 -5.31 7.97 7.12
N ALA A 32 -4.50 8.23 6.09
CA ALA A 32 -4.66 9.40 5.23
C ALA A 32 -6.00 9.40 4.47
N LEU A 33 -6.44 8.24 3.96
CA LEU A 33 -7.75 8.09 3.33
C LEU A 33 -8.89 8.43 4.30
N LEU A 34 -8.84 7.89 5.53
CA LEU A 34 -9.83 8.18 6.57
C LEU A 34 -9.88 9.66 6.93
N LEU A 35 -8.71 10.30 7.09
CA LEU A 35 -8.62 11.74 7.37
C LEU A 35 -9.14 12.58 6.20
N GLY A 36 -9.02 12.08 4.97
CA GLY A 36 -9.61 12.65 3.76
C GLY A 36 -11.09 12.35 3.55
N GLY A 37 -11.75 11.64 4.48
CA GLY A 37 -13.16 11.25 4.38
C GLY A 37 -13.43 10.18 3.32
N LEU A 38 -12.42 9.41 2.94
CA LEU A 38 -12.51 8.32 1.97
C LEU A 38 -12.47 6.96 2.68
N GLU A 39 -13.13 5.98 2.08
CA GLU A 39 -13.06 4.60 2.55
C GLU A 39 -11.64 4.03 2.33
N PRO A 40 -11.06 3.35 3.32
CA PRO A 40 -9.76 2.71 3.18
C PRO A 40 -9.77 1.64 2.09
N TRP A 41 -8.73 1.61 1.26
CA TRP A 41 -8.61 0.52 0.29
C TRP A 41 -8.30 -0.82 0.99
N PRO A 42 -9.05 -1.89 0.68
CA PRO A 42 -8.81 -3.22 1.25
C PRO A 42 -7.47 -3.79 0.77
N ARG A 43 -7.13 -3.57 -0.51
CA ARG A 43 -5.85 -3.90 -1.13
C ARG A 43 -5.29 -2.68 -1.85
N MET A 44 -3.97 -2.54 -1.86
CA MET A 44 -3.28 -1.43 -2.50
C MET A 44 -1.91 -1.85 -3.00
N GLU A 45 -1.48 -1.24 -4.09
CA GLU A 45 -0.09 -1.27 -4.53
C GLU A 45 0.67 -0.12 -3.86
N LEU A 46 1.92 -0.39 -3.47
CA LEU A 46 2.77 0.55 -2.74
C LEU A 46 4.13 0.68 -3.40
N GLU A 47 4.54 1.91 -3.64
CA GLU A 47 5.88 2.28 -4.07
C GLU A 47 6.50 3.18 -3.00
N LEU A 48 7.67 2.79 -2.49
CA LEU A 48 8.39 3.48 -1.42
C LEU A 48 9.66 4.09 -1.99
N PHE A 49 9.75 5.42 -1.91
CA PHE A 49 10.92 6.17 -2.36
C PHE A 49 11.63 6.75 -1.13
N PRO A 50 12.71 6.11 -0.65
CA PRO A 50 13.49 6.67 0.45
C PRO A 50 14.23 7.93 -0.01
N SER A 51 14.22 8.97 0.82
CA SER A 51 15.02 10.18 0.63
C SER A 51 15.82 10.50 1.90
N CYS A 52 16.81 11.40 1.81
CA CYS A 52 17.59 11.82 2.97
C CYS A 52 16.67 12.41 4.07
N GLY A 53 16.38 11.59 5.08
CA GLY A 53 15.56 11.98 6.24
C GLY A 53 14.06 11.67 6.13
N GLY A 54 13.58 11.02 5.07
CA GLY A 54 12.15 10.76 4.89
C GLY A 54 11.84 9.64 3.90
N THR A 55 10.54 9.44 3.67
CA THR A 55 10.02 8.47 2.71
C THR A 55 8.83 9.06 1.98
N LEU A 56 8.89 9.08 0.66
CA LEU A 56 7.72 9.32 -0.17
C LEU A 56 7.02 7.97 -0.41
N ILE A 57 5.74 7.91 -0.05
CA ILE A 57 4.87 6.76 -0.26
C ILE A 57 3.92 7.13 -1.40
N VAL A 58 3.90 6.32 -2.45
CA VAL A 58 2.89 6.38 -3.51
C VAL A 58 2.06 5.11 -3.44
N ALA A 59 0.74 5.26 -3.39
CA ALA A 59 -0.19 4.16 -3.23
C ALA A 59 -1.36 4.28 -4.21
N ARG A 60 -1.81 3.14 -4.72
CA ARG A 60 -2.97 3.03 -5.62
C ARG A 60 -3.88 1.88 -5.16
N PRO A 61 -5.21 2.00 -5.30
CA PRO A 61 -6.09 0.89 -5.02
C PRO A 61 -5.77 -0.26 -5.98
N SER A 62 -5.69 -1.48 -5.45
CA SER A 62 -5.47 -2.67 -6.27
C SER A 62 -6.79 -3.38 -6.47
N GLU A 63 -7.30 -3.39 -7.70
CA GLU A 63 -8.37 -4.29 -8.12
C GLU A 63 -7.73 -5.67 -8.29
N GLY A 64 -7.59 -6.38 -7.18
CA GLY A 64 -6.76 -7.58 -7.12
C GLY A 64 -7.17 -8.62 -8.17
N LEU A 65 -6.19 -9.10 -8.94
CA LEU A 65 -6.27 -10.46 -9.45
C LEU A 65 -6.28 -11.38 -8.22
N ALA A 66 -7.43 -11.97 -7.91
CA ALA A 66 -7.51 -13.06 -6.95
C ALA A 66 -6.84 -14.27 -7.60
N VAL A 67 -5.56 -14.52 -7.27
CA VAL A 67 -4.93 -15.80 -7.60
C VAL A 67 -5.52 -16.82 -6.64
N GLU A 68 -6.62 -17.45 -7.04
CA GLU A 68 -7.08 -18.68 -6.42
C GLU A 68 -6.16 -19.81 -6.88
N VAL A 69 -5.53 -20.49 -5.92
CA VAL A 69 -4.82 -21.73 -6.20
C VAL A 69 -5.88 -22.74 -6.58
N ALA A 70 -5.94 -23.11 -7.86
CA ALA A 70 -6.87 -24.14 -8.30
C ALA A 70 -6.63 -25.43 -7.50
N ASP A 71 -7.70 -26.15 -7.14
CA ASP A 71 -7.61 -27.32 -6.25
C ASP A 71 -6.61 -28.39 -6.73
N TYR A 72 -6.42 -28.49 -8.05
CA TYR A 72 -5.44 -29.39 -8.66
C TYR A 72 -3.98 -29.04 -8.34
N ALA A 73 -3.68 -27.80 -7.95
CA ALA A 73 -2.34 -27.34 -7.62
C ALA A 73 -1.97 -27.55 -6.14
N LEU A 74 -2.93 -27.80 -5.26
CA LEU A 74 -2.73 -28.02 -3.81
C LEU A 74 -1.78 -29.18 -3.47
N PRO A 75 -1.78 -30.34 -4.17
CA PRO A 75 -0.87 -31.45 -3.87
C PRO A 75 0.61 -31.11 -4.06
N PHE A 76 0.93 -30.16 -4.96
CA PHE A 76 2.31 -29.79 -5.28
C PHE A 76 2.91 -28.77 -4.30
N LEU A 77 2.07 -28.15 -3.46
CA LEU A 77 2.48 -27.12 -2.50
C LEU A 77 2.72 -27.67 -1.09
N ARG A 78 2.34 -28.93 -0.82
CA ARG A 78 2.49 -29.57 0.51
C ARG A 78 3.80 -30.34 0.71
N GLY A 79 4.76 -30.24 -0.22
CA GLY A 79 6.05 -30.91 -0.12
C GLY A 79 7.14 -30.01 0.49
N ASN A 80 7.20 -29.92 1.82
CA ASN A 80 8.43 -29.75 2.59
C ASN A 80 8.20 -30.10 4.07
#